data_AF-A0A962UDT5-F1
#
_entry.id   AF-A0A962UDT5-F1
#
_cell.length_a   1.000
_cell.length_b   1.000
_cell.length_c   1.000
_cell.angle_alpha   90.00
_cell.angle_beta   90.00
_cell.angle_gamma   90.00
#
_symmetry.space_group_name_H-M   'P 1'
#
loop_
_entity.id
_entity.type
_entity.pdbx_description
1 polymer ?
#
loop_
_entity_poly.entity_id
_entity_poly.type
_entity_poly.pdbx_seq_one_letter_code
_entity_poly.pdbx_strand_id
1 'polypeptide(L)'
;MSLPEAAAALLDLEHLKRFSQNPKGLRELIDAFLDTTEPILNELERVSRQQNAMEFHQILHALNGAANSAGARAMADQCKVLAQQREPERRVAILHDLADCFQRTREMLKAILVPLSTETRDAGPLDVARKTLLLVEDNASARALLHAILADEYELIDAETGETALRFCEGAVV
;
A
#
# COMPACT_ATOMS: atom_id res chain seq x y z
N MET A 1 -12.66 -18.87 9.03
CA MET A 1 -13.57 -17.94 8.35
C MET A 1 -13.27 -18.06 6.86
N SER A 2 -14.14 -18.69 6.07
CA SER A 2 -13.90 -18.77 4.62
C SER A 2 -14.14 -17.39 4.04
N LEU A 3 -13.06 -16.71 3.64
CA LEU A 3 -13.19 -15.51 2.83
C LEU A 3 -13.93 -15.89 1.54
N PRO A 4 -14.87 -15.07 1.05
CA PRO A 4 -15.63 -15.37 -0.15
C PRO A 4 -14.67 -15.71 -1.31
N GLU A 5 -15.07 -16.61 -2.22
CA GLU A 5 -14.31 -16.92 -3.44
C GLU A 5 -13.93 -15.64 -4.23
N ALA A 6 -14.79 -14.60 -4.13
CA ALA A 6 -14.54 -13.27 -4.66
C ALA A 6 -13.29 -12.58 -4.08
N ALA A 7 -12.98 -12.79 -2.80
CA ALA A 7 -11.78 -12.22 -2.17
C ALA A 7 -10.51 -12.90 -2.70
N ALA A 8 -10.53 -14.21 -2.93
CA ALA A 8 -9.40 -14.95 -3.48
C ALA A 8 -9.08 -14.58 -4.95
N ALA A 9 -10.06 -14.04 -5.68
CA ALA A 9 -9.86 -13.50 -7.01
C ALA A 9 -9.12 -12.15 -6.98
N LEU A 10 -9.43 -11.31 -5.99
CA LEU A 10 -8.93 -9.92 -5.91
C LEU A 10 -7.63 -9.78 -5.12
N LEU A 11 -7.51 -10.55 -4.04
CA LEU A 11 -6.48 -10.39 -3.01
C LEU A 11 -5.50 -11.57 -2.99
N ASP A 12 -4.27 -11.27 -2.62
CA ASP A 12 -3.29 -12.27 -2.18
C ASP A 12 -3.54 -12.59 -0.70
N LEU A 13 -4.40 -13.58 -0.46
CA LEU A 13 -4.76 -14.00 0.89
C LEU A 13 -3.59 -14.62 1.65
N GLU A 14 -2.63 -15.24 0.97
CA GLU A 14 -1.44 -15.80 1.63
C GLU A 14 -0.51 -14.69 2.13
N HIS A 15 -0.35 -13.62 1.35
CA HIS A 15 0.35 -12.41 1.80
C HIS A 15 -0.32 -11.81 3.04
N LEU A 16 -1.64 -11.59 3.00
CA LEU A 16 -2.38 -11.00 4.12
C LEU A 16 -2.34 -11.87 5.39
N LYS A 17 -2.38 -13.20 5.26
CA LYS A 17 -2.27 -14.13 6.39
C LYS A 17 -0.96 -14.03 7.16
N ARG A 18 0.13 -13.56 6.53
CA ARG A 18 1.42 -13.34 7.21
C ARG A 18 1.30 -12.34 8.36
N PHE A 19 0.34 -11.43 8.29
CA PHE A 19 0.06 -10.45 9.33
C PHE A 19 -0.98 -10.89 10.35
N SER A 20 -1.39 -12.17 10.35
CA SER A 20 -2.37 -12.69 11.32
C SER A 20 -1.94 -12.53 12.79
N GLN A 21 -0.64 -12.45 13.06
CA GLN A 21 -0.09 -12.20 14.39
C GLN A 21 0.12 -10.70 14.69
N ASN A 22 0.02 -9.83 13.68
CA ASN A 22 0.14 -8.37 13.80
C ASN A 22 -1.11 -7.66 13.22
N PRO A 23 -2.26 -7.72 13.92
CA PRO A 23 -3.52 -7.14 13.44
C PRO A 23 -3.47 -5.61 13.33
N LYS A 24 -2.63 -4.94 14.13
CA LYS A 24 -2.43 -3.49 14.07
C LYS A 24 -1.68 -3.10 12.79
N GLY A 25 -0.55 -3.74 12.51
CA GLY A 25 0.22 -3.48 11.29
C GLY A 25 -0.57 -3.82 10.03
N LEU A 26 -1.38 -4.89 10.06
CA LEU A 26 -2.30 -5.20 8.94
C LEU A 26 -3.32 -4.08 8.71
N ARG A 27 -3.89 -3.51 9.78
CA ARG A 27 -4.82 -2.39 9.67
C ARG A 27 -4.13 -1.17 9.05
N GLU A 28 -2.98 -0.78 9.58
CA GLU A 28 -2.22 0.38 9.10
C GLU A 28 -1.83 0.22 7.61
N LEU A 29 -1.43 -0.97 7.19
CA LEU A 29 -1.16 -1.28 5.78
C LEU A 29 -2.40 -1.11 4.89
N ILE A 30 -3.54 -1.64 5.32
CA ILE A 30 -4.79 -1.53 4.55
C ILE A 30 -5.26 -0.08 4.50
N ASP A 31 -5.26 0.63 5.63
CA ASP A 31 -5.69 2.03 5.68
C ASP A 31 -4.79 2.91 4.79
N ALA A 32 -3.46 2.76 4.88
CA ALA A 32 -2.53 3.49 4.01
C ALA A 32 -2.78 3.23 2.52
N PHE A 33 -3.11 2.00 2.14
CA PHE A 33 -3.47 1.68 0.76
C PHE A 33 -4.80 2.32 0.33
N LEU A 34 -5.83 2.25 1.18
CA LEU A 34 -7.14 2.83 0.87
C LEU A 34 -7.10 4.35 0.75
N ASP A 35 -6.35 5.02 1.61
CA ASP A 35 -6.23 6.48 1.65
C ASP A 35 -5.44 7.03 0.47
N THR A 36 -4.44 6.30 -0.03
CA THR A 36 -3.58 6.76 -1.13
C THR A 36 -4.10 6.41 -2.52
N THR A 37 -4.86 5.32 -2.66
CA THR A 37 -5.20 4.78 -3.98
C THR A 37 -6.21 5.64 -4.74
N GLU A 38 -7.25 6.17 -4.07
CA GLU A 38 -8.27 6.99 -4.75
C GLU A 38 -7.69 8.30 -5.32
N PRO A 39 -6.87 9.08 -4.59
CA PRO A 39 -6.12 10.21 -5.16
C PRO A 39 -5.24 9.82 -6.35
N ILE A 40 -4.53 8.69 -6.27
CA ILE A 40 -3.64 8.21 -7.35
C ILE A 40 -4.43 7.87 -8.62
N LEU A 41 -5.60 7.23 -8.49
CA LEU A 41 -6.45 6.91 -9.63
C LEU A 41 -6.99 8.17 -10.33
N ASN A 42 -7.44 9.15 -9.56
CA ASN A 42 -7.89 10.44 -10.09
C ASN A 42 -6.76 11.15 -10.85
N GLU A 43 -5.54 11.06 -10.31
CA GLU A 43 -4.37 11.66 -10.93
C GLU A 43 -3.99 10.94 -12.23
N LEU A 44 -4.02 9.61 -12.26
CA LEU A 44 -3.80 8.82 -13.48
C LEU A 44 -4.78 9.20 -14.60
N GLU A 45 -6.04 9.42 -14.26
CA GLU A 45 -7.04 9.87 -15.23
C GLU A 45 -6.71 11.27 -15.76
N ARG A 46 -6.32 12.20 -14.88
CA ARG A 46 -5.90 13.56 -15.24
C ARG A 46 -4.72 13.55 -16.21
N VAL A 47 -3.64 12.84 -15.87
CA VAL A 47 -2.42 12.82 -16.71
C VAL A 47 -2.60 12.03 -18.00
N SER A 48 -3.51 11.04 -18.01
CA SER A 48 -3.88 10.31 -19.23
C SER A 48 -4.52 11.25 -20.26
N ARG A 49 -5.43 12.15 -19.83
CA ARG A 49 -6.06 13.16 -20.69
C ARG A 49 -5.06 14.18 -21.23
N GLN A 50 -4.02 14.50 -20.46
CA GLN A 50 -2.95 15.42 -20.86
C GLN A 50 -1.88 14.77 -21.76
N GLN A 51 -1.99 13.46 -22.04
CA GLN A 51 -1.02 12.68 -22.82
C GLN A 51 0.42 12.75 -22.26
N ASN A 52 0.59 13.02 -20.95
CA ASN A 52 1.89 13.03 -20.31
C ASN A 52 2.34 11.60 -19.99
N ALA A 53 2.96 10.95 -20.97
CA ALA A 53 3.34 9.54 -20.85
C ALA A 53 4.33 9.26 -19.70
N MET A 54 5.26 10.17 -19.44
CA MET A 54 6.27 10.00 -18.38
C MET A 54 5.63 10.03 -17.00
N GLU A 55 4.86 11.08 -16.72
CA GLU A 55 4.16 11.26 -15.45
C GLU A 55 3.15 10.13 -15.22
N PHE A 56 2.42 9.72 -16.27
CA PHE A 56 1.54 8.55 -16.22
C PHE A 56 2.25 7.27 -15.76
N HIS A 57 3.43 6.97 -16.31
CA HIS A 57 4.18 5.77 -15.93
C HIS A 57 4.68 5.85 -14.49
N GLN A 58 5.11 7.04 -14.03
CA GLN A 58 5.56 7.23 -12.65
C GLN A 58 4.43 7.00 -11.64
N ILE A 59 3.28 7.62 -11.87
CA ILE A 59 2.10 7.45 -11.00
C ILE A 59 1.61 5.99 -11.03
N LEU A 60 1.59 5.37 -12.21
CA LEU A 60 1.17 3.98 -12.36
C LEU A 60 2.12 3.01 -11.64
N HIS A 61 3.42 3.32 -11.64
CA HIS A 61 4.40 2.55 -10.89
C HIS A 61 4.16 2.64 -9.38
N ALA A 62 3.88 3.84 -8.86
CA ALA A 62 3.53 4.03 -7.46
C ALA A 62 2.26 3.24 -7.06
N LEU A 63 1.22 3.26 -7.90
CA LEU A 63 0.01 2.47 -7.68
C LEU A 63 0.30 0.97 -7.66
N ASN A 64 1.09 0.48 -8.61
CA ASN A 64 1.48 -0.92 -8.67
C ASN A 64 2.25 -1.34 -7.41
N GLY A 65 3.18 -0.50 -6.94
CA GLY A 65 3.90 -0.73 -5.68
C GLY A 65 2.93 -0.84 -4.50
N ALA A 66 2.03 0.13 -4.34
CA ALA A 66 1.04 0.15 -3.27
C ALA A 66 0.13 -1.09 -3.29
N ALA A 67 -0.36 -1.47 -4.47
CA ALA A 67 -1.19 -2.66 -4.66
C ALA A 67 -0.46 -3.96 -4.29
N ASN A 68 0.83 -4.10 -4.64
CA ASN A 68 1.61 -5.28 -4.22
C ASN A 68 1.82 -5.30 -2.70
N SER A 69 2.16 -4.16 -2.10
CA SER A 69 2.38 -4.06 -0.66
C SER A 69 1.14 -4.46 0.15
N ALA A 70 -0.04 -4.01 -0.29
CA ALA A 70 -1.32 -4.30 0.35
C ALA A 70 -1.93 -5.65 -0.06
N GLY A 71 -1.28 -6.44 -0.92
CA GLY A 71 -1.82 -7.70 -1.42
C GLY A 71 -3.04 -7.56 -2.35
N ALA A 72 -3.27 -6.39 -2.95
CA ALA A 72 -4.31 -6.15 -3.95
C ALA A 72 -3.90 -6.70 -5.33
N ARG A 73 -3.77 -8.03 -5.44
CA ARG A 73 -3.20 -8.73 -6.61
C ARG A 73 -3.87 -8.35 -7.92
N ALA A 74 -5.20 -8.34 -7.98
CA ALA A 74 -5.91 -8.02 -9.21
C ALA A 74 -5.62 -6.60 -9.72
N MET A 75 -5.47 -5.63 -8.81
CA MET A 75 -5.08 -4.27 -9.17
C MET A 75 -3.63 -4.20 -9.66
N ALA A 76 -2.70 -4.90 -8.98
CA ALA A 76 -1.31 -4.96 -9.42
C ALA A 76 -1.18 -5.54 -10.84
N ASP A 77 -1.94 -6.59 -11.15
CA ASP A 77 -1.96 -7.20 -12.48
C ASP A 77 -2.56 -6.27 -13.54
N GLN A 78 -3.64 -5.56 -13.22
CA GLN A 78 -4.19 -4.52 -14.11
C GLN A 78 -3.20 -3.37 -14.33
N CYS A 79 -2.42 -2.97 -13.32
CA CYS A 79 -1.38 -1.95 -13.49
C CYS A 79 -0.31 -2.38 -14.48
N LYS A 80 0.10 -3.65 -14.46
CA LYS A 80 1.06 -4.22 -15.44
C LYS A 80 0.50 -4.18 -16.86
N VAL A 81 -0.78 -4.53 -17.02
CA VAL A 81 -1.47 -4.46 -18.33
C VAL A 81 -1.54 -3.01 -18.82
N LEU A 82 -1.92 -2.09 -17.93
CA LEU A 82 -2.04 -0.67 -18.25
C LEU A 82 -0.70 -0.03 -18.65
N ALA A 83 0.41 -0.44 -18.01
CA ALA A 83 1.75 0.05 -18.33
C ALA A 83 2.20 -0.32 -19.75
N GLN A 84 1.67 -1.41 -20.32
CA GLN A 84 1.98 -1.85 -21.68
C GLN A 84 1.07 -1.20 -22.72
N GLN A 85 -0.02 -0.53 -22.30
CA GLN A 85 -1.02 0.01 -23.21
C GLN A 85 -0.59 1.34 -23.84
N ARG A 86 -0.53 1.35 -25.18
CA ARG A 86 -0.18 2.52 -25.98
C ARG A 86 -1.38 3.22 -26.60
N GLU A 87 -2.50 2.51 -26.77
CA GLU A 87 -3.74 3.07 -27.33
C GLU A 87 -4.47 3.93 -26.29
N PRO A 88 -4.69 5.23 -26.52
CA PRO A 88 -5.32 6.12 -25.54
C PRO A 88 -6.74 5.68 -25.14
N GLU A 89 -7.56 5.25 -26.09
CA GLU A 89 -8.95 4.82 -25.83
C GLU A 89 -8.98 3.58 -24.93
N ARG A 90 -8.14 2.58 -25.24
CA ARG A 90 -8.00 1.39 -24.39
C ARG A 90 -7.43 1.72 -23.02
N ARG A 91 -6.51 2.69 -22.92
CA ARG A 91 -5.96 3.13 -21.64
C ARG A 91 -7.04 3.70 -20.73
N VAL A 92 -7.94 4.53 -21.27
CA VAL A 92 -9.08 5.09 -20.52
C VAL A 92 -10.02 3.98 -20.06
N ALA A 93 -10.35 3.02 -20.94
CA ALA A 93 -11.18 1.88 -20.56
C ALA A 93 -10.56 1.06 -19.42
N ILE A 94 -9.26 0.74 -19.50
CA ILE A 94 -8.55 -0.01 -18.45
C ILE A 94 -8.47 0.80 -17.14
N LEU A 95 -8.36 2.13 -17.19
CA LEU A 95 -8.40 2.97 -16.00
C LEU A 95 -9.77 2.91 -15.29
N HIS A 96 -10.87 2.90 -16.05
CA HIS A 96 -12.19 2.67 -15.46
C HIS A 96 -12.29 1.27 -14.84
N ASP A 97 -11.83 0.23 -15.55
CA ASP A 97 -11.82 -1.14 -15.02
C ASP A 97 -10.96 -1.27 -13.74
N LEU A 98 -9.89 -0.48 -13.64
CA LEU A 98 -9.02 -0.42 -12.47
C LEU A 98 -9.70 0.29 -11.29
N ALA A 99 -10.47 1.36 -11.54
CA ALA A 99 -11.27 2.02 -10.52
C ALA A 99 -12.38 1.10 -9.97
N ASP A 100 -13.06 0.35 -10.85
CA ASP A 100 -14.06 -0.66 -10.43
C ASP A 100 -13.43 -1.83 -9.67
N CYS A 101 -12.21 -2.23 -10.06
CA CYS A 101 -11.42 -3.21 -9.32
C CYS A 101 -11.03 -2.68 -7.94
N PHE A 102 -10.68 -1.40 -7.82
CA PHE A 102 -10.39 -0.76 -6.54
C PHE A 102 -11.61 -0.78 -5.61
N GLN A 103 -12.80 -0.42 -6.08
CA GLN A 103 -13.98 -0.44 -5.22
C GLN A 103 -14.29 -1.85 -4.69
N ARG A 104 -14.18 -2.88 -5.54
CA ARG A 104 -14.36 -4.27 -5.10
C ARG A 104 -13.28 -4.70 -4.10
N THR A 105 -12.03 -4.34 -4.37
CA THR A 105 -10.88 -4.60 -3.49
C THR A 105 -11.08 -3.92 -2.13
N ARG A 106 -11.51 -2.66 -2.12
CA ARG A 106 -11.81 -1.87 -0.91
C ARG A 106 -12.86 -2.53 -0.04
N GLU A 107 -13.96 -2.98 -0.61
CA GLU A 107 -15.01 -3.67 0.15
C GLU A 107 -14.48 -4.98 0.77
N MET A 108 -13.67 -5.74 0.04
CA MET A 108 -13.06 -6.97 0.58
C MET A 108 -12.05 -6.68 1.69
N LEU A 109 -11.19 -5.67 1.52
CA LEU A 109 -10.22 -5.26 2.55
C LEU A 109 -10.91 -4.73 3.80
N LYS A 110 -11.96 -3.91 3.66
CA LYS A 110 -12.78 -3.45 4.79
C LYS A 110 -13.45 -4.61 5.52
N ALA A 111 -13.95 -5.61 4.80
CA ALA A 111 -14.52 -6.81 5.42
C ALA A 111 -13.48 -7.60 6.24
N ILE A 112 -12.20 -7.56 5.85
CA ILE A 112 -11.07 -8.12 6.63
C ILE A 112 -10.79 -7.29 7.89
N LEU A 113 -10.97 -5.96 7.85
CA LEU A 113 -10.74 -5.08 9.01
C LEU A 113 -11.80 -5.21 10.11
N VAL A 114 -13.05 -5.55 9.77
CA VAL A 114 -14.16 -5.64 10.75
C VAL A 114 -13.82 -6.59 11.92
N PRO A 115 -13.38 -7.85 11.69
CA PRO A 115 -12.98 -8.75 12.77
C PRO A 115 -11.76 -8.29 13.58
N LEU A 116 -10.86 -7.49 13.00
CA LEU A 116 -9.62 -7.05 13.67
C LEU A 116 -9.87 -5.92 14.68
N SER A 117 -11.08 -5.36 14.74
CA SER A 117 -11.42 -4.20 15.59
C SER A 117 -11.61 -4.56 17.06
N THR A 118 -11.65 -5.85 17.40
CA THR A 118 -11.89 -6.37 18.75
C THR A 118 -10.63 -6.89 19.46
N GLU A 119 -9.50 -7.04 18.76
CA GLU A 119 -8.26 -7.59 19.33
C GLU A 119 -7.19 -6.50 19.47
N THR A 120 -7.39 -5.59 20.43
CA THR A 120 -6.31 -4.75 20.94
C THR A 120 -5.50 -5.60 21.92
N ARG A 121 -4.50 -6.34 21.41
CA ARG A 121 -3.44 -6.84 22.28
C ARG A 121 -2.47 -5.71 22.53
N ASP A 122 -2.51 -5.17 23.73
CA ASP A 122 -1.43 -4.38 24.30
C ASP A 122 -0.15 -5.22 24.21
N ALA A 123 0.79 -4.79 23.38
CA ALA A 123 2.15 -5.30 23.42
C ALA A 123 2.74 -4.85 24.76
N GLY A 124 2.85 -5.78 25.71
CA GLY A 124 3.53 -5.54 26.97
C GLY A 124 4.95 -5.00 26.75
N PRO A 125 5.50 -4.22 27.69
CA PRO A 125 6.76 -3.54 27.49
C PRO A 125 7.89 -4.56 27.30
N LEU A 126 8.49 -4.58 26.10
CA LEU A 126 9.73 -5.30 25.84
C LEU A 126 10.89 -4.37 26.24
N ASP A 127 11.33 -4.53 27.49
CA ASP A 127 12.44 -3.83 28.13
C ASP A 127 13.81 -4.36 27.65
N VAL A 128 14.08 -4.22 26.36
CA VAL A 128 15.41 -4.37 25.76
C VAL A 128 15.58 -3.24 24.76
N ALA A 129 16.64 -2.43 24.90
CA ALA A 129 16.93 -1.33 23.98
C ALA A 129 16.95 -1.84 22.53
N ARG A 130 15.91 -1.54 21.77
CA ARG A 130 15.78 -1.93 20.37
C ARG A 130 16.73 -1.09 19.53
N LYS A 131 17.30 -1.70 18.49
CA LYS A 131 18.10 -0.94 17.51
C LYS A 131 17.16 -0.05 16.70
N THR A 132 17.58 1.18 16.46
CA THR A 132 16.84 2.12 15.60
C THR A 132 17.20 1.91 14.13
N LEU A 133 16.20 1.89 13.26
CA LEU A 133 16.34 1.76 11.82
C LEU A 133 15.68 2.98 11.14
N LEU A 134 16.45 3.69 10.33
CA LEU A 134 15.97 4.81 9.51
C LEU A 134 15.47 4.28 8.16
N LEU A 135 14.17 4.40 7.93
CA LEU A 135 13.49 3.98 6.71
C LEU A 135 13.36 5.16 5.73
N VAL A 136 13.87 4.99 4.51
CA VAL A 136 13.68 5.97 3.43
C VAL A 136 12.71 5.40 2.40
N GLU A 137 11.45 5.82 2.47
CA GLU A 137 10.35 5.25 1.68
C GLU A 137 9.25 6.30 1.49
N ASP A 138 9.00 6.69 0.25
CA ASP A 138 8.01 7.71 -0.12
C ASP A 138 6.61 7.10 -0.33
N ASN A 139 6.52 5.79 -0.60
CA ASN A 139 5.26 5.09 -0.76
C ASN A 139 4.67 4.69 0.60
N ALA A 140 3.56 5.31 1.00
CA ALA A 140 2.92 5.05 2.28
C ALA A 140 2.54 3.58 2.51
N SER A 141 2.08 2.85 1.48
CA SER A 141 1.75 1.42 1.62
C SER A 141 2.98 0.55 1.79
N ALA A 142 4.08 0.84 1.09
CA ALA A 142 5.35 0.14 1.29
C ALA A 142 5.93 0.44 2.67
N ARG A 143 5.84 1.69 3.13
CA ARG A 143 6.24 2.08 4.48
C ARG A 143 5.42 1.37 5.55
N ALA A 144 4.09 1.35 5.43
CA ALA A 144 3.22 0.63 6.34
C ALA A 144 3.50 -0.88 6.36
N LEU A 145 3.84 -1.48 5.20
CA LEU A 145 4.28 -2.86 5.12
C LEU A 145 5.57 -3.10 5.93
N LEU A 146 6.56 -2.21 5.79
CA LEU A 146 7.82 -2.29 6.55
C LEU A 146 7.58 -2.17 8.05
N HIS A 147 6.70 -1.26 8.48
CA HIS A 147 6.29 -1.17 9.89
C HIS A 147 5.64 -2.46 10.39
N ALA A 148 4.72 -3.02 9.62
CA ALA A 148 4.04 -4.26 9.98
C ALA A 148 4.99 -5.46 10.12
N ILE A 149 6.14 -5.44 9.44
CA ILE A 149 7.16 -6.50 9.48
C ILE A 149 8.20 -6.25 10.57
N LEU A 150 8.67 -5.01 10.75
CA LEU A 150 9.89 -4.71 11.51
C LEU A 150 9.65 -4.11 12.90
N ALA A 151 8.44 -3.59 13.19
CA ALA A 151 8.17 -2.85 14.43
C ALA A 151 8.25 -3.69 15.71
N ASP A 152 8.24 -5.03 15.60
CA ASP A 152 8.43 -5.92 16.76
C ASP A 152 9.91 -6.05 17.16
N GLU A 153 10.83 -5.80 16.23
CA GLU A 153 12.27 -6.00 16.42
C GLU A 153 13.05 -4.68 16.53
N TYR A 154 12.58 -3.62 15.87
CA TYR A 154 13.30 -2.35 15.73
C TYR A 154 12.45 -1.16 16.15
N GLU A 155 13.13 -0.09 16.57
CA GLU A 155 12.54 1.24 16.56
C GLU A 155 12.67 1.81 15.16
N LEU A 156 11.58 2.30 14.57
CA LEU A 156 11.56 2.79 13.19
C LEU A 156 11.47 4.31 13.17
N ILE A 157 12.34 4.95 12.38
CA ILE A 157 12.26 6.37 12.04
C ILE A 157 11.97 6.48 10.55
N ASP A 158 10.90 7.19 10.19
CA ASP A 158 10.49 7.37 8.80
C ASP A 158 11.07 8.65 8.20
N ALA A 159 11.60 8.53 6.98
CA ALA A 159 11.96 9.64 6.13
C ALA A 159 11.33 9.42 4.74
N GLU A 160 10.46 10.34 4.33
CA GLU A 160 9.83 10.25 2.99
C GLU A 160 10.81 10.64 1.86
N THR A 161 11.93 11.27 2.20
CA THR A 161 12.94 11.70 1.23
C THR A 161 14.35 11.48 1.78
N GLY A 162 15.30 11.29 0.86
CA GLY A 162 16.72 11.20 1.22
C GLY A 162 17.24 12.44 1.96
N GLU A 163 16.72 13.63 1.63
CA GLU A 163 17.04 14.87 2.34
C GLU A 163 16.57 14.82 3.81
N THR A 164 15.37 14.31 4.07
CA THR A 164 14.86 14.16 5.44
C THR A 164 15.67 13.11 6.21
N ALA A 165 16.06 12.03 5.53
CA ALA A 165 16.92 11.00 6.10
C ALA A 165 18.28 11.54 6.52
N LEU A 166 18.93 12.34 5.66
CA LEU A 166 20.21 12.96 5.97
C LEU A 166 20.11 13.90 7.17
N ARG A 167 19.03 14.69 7.27
CA ARG A 167 18.80 15.56 8.44
C ARG A 167 18.74 14.77 9.75
N PHE A 168 18.10 13.59 9.76
CA PHE A 168 18.12 12.71 10.94
C PHE A 168 19.53 12.22 11.27
N CYS A 169 20.30 11.80 10.26
CA CYS A 169 21.68 11.32 10.44
C CYS A 169 22.64 12.42 10.93
N GLU A 170 22.43 13.66 10.51
CA GLU A 170 23.24 14.82 10.89
C GLU A 170 22.90 15.36 12.29
N GLY A 171 21.89 14.80 12.96
CA GLY A 171 21.43 15.27 14.27
C GLY A 171 20.66 16.60 14.21
N ALA A 172 20.24 17.03 13.01
CA ALA A 172 19.39 18.18 12.81
C ALA A 172 17.94 17.78 13.11
N VAL A 173 17.55 17.83 14.38
CA VAL A 173 16.15 17.64 14.79
C VAL A 173 15.33 18.84 14.30
N VAL A 174 14.22 18.57 13.61
CA VAL A 174 13.17 19.56 13.29
C VAL A 174 12.41 19.93 14.56
#